data_AF-A0A9W2ZM82-F1
#
_entry.id   AF-A0A9W2ZM82-F1
#
_cell.length_a   1.000
_cell.length_b   1.000
_cell.length_c   1.000
_cell.angle_alpha   90.00
_cell.angle_beta   90.00
_cell.angle_gamma   90.00
#
_symmetry.space_group_name_H-M   'P 1'
#
loop_
_entity.id
_entity.type
_entity.pdbx_description
1 polymer ?
#
loop_
_entity_poly.entity_id
_entity_poly.type
_entity_poly.pdbx_seq_one_letter_code
_entity_poly.pdbx_strand_id
1 'polypeptide(L)'
;MVGTKIPQSELRQIISQKQNKCVLGKDVENYRRKLKDPCTDSEGVEKILNSIKVGGGMVKYGVTPENEFLYLAYMTKEMIGSLKANKTILIIDCTYKVNEYLFPLLNVMCIDANGNGVPVLHAFVRNESVEILSECLSVLHDVCVEPQFFFVDKDFSEIGAIKQCFPQPLIRLCSFHTMTAVKKYLNTNVSKELSNKIFDLFKEQSYTLSEEAFELLKVDIISACPSVESYFQNNWWSISDMWAACRNTDVASLHITTTNHVESYHSRIKKHLDSHTTLSVCVTKLLLFDSDLSKIKSAQHHIHKITKHYSTLPDTHLLTLYKNILTPFGAELVGHQISLFKRCNYNIVQNDTDTSFFSISNTCNSNDTNSYVVSMDSCNCIFFTKFLLPCRHILSLRHKLSLEMVFLPDGCHFQNKSFRDEEFEDISSISTNVIYPTISAKTAEGRFKIVKDLTNELNCLYQNMGEQHFLVKLEQLKKFICHIRANKEFVITNVSEALAETNISLNGGCVDAEFLPIASTSQALAETNVSLNGECVGEEFVPINLSGSDIVDSSKVTTDTFSNVMLKKVKTKGRPNNKQHFTKKKRLGFPYSSVSKKLKIVSSTEKEVVVMLNVPVQMM
;
A
#
# COMPACT_ATOMS: atom_id res chain seq x y z
N MET A 1 12.34 21.13 22.93
CA MET A 1 12.37 19.78 23.54
C MET A 1 13.70 19.55 24.25
N VAL A 2 13.85 19.95 25.52
CA VAL A 2 15.00 19.55 26.36
C VAL A 2 14.43 19.15 27.72
N GLY A 3 13.98 17.91 27.84
CA GLY A 3 13.25 17.44 29.03
C GLY A 3 13.45 15.97 29.36
N THR A 4 14.48 15.33 28.80
CA THR A 4 14.73 13.90 29.04
C THR A 4 16.22 13.65 29.27
N LYS A 5 16.58 13.53 30.56
CA LYS A 5 17.50 12.55 31.18
C LYS A 5 18.20 13.11 32.44
N ILE A 6 17.46 13.66 33.40
CA ILE A 6 17.97 13.76 34.77
C ILE A 6 17.60 12.45 35.49
N PRO A 7 18.58 11.62 35.92
CA PRO A 7 18.38 10.45 36.76
C PRO A 7 17.52 10.77 37.99
N GLN A 8 16.69 9.82 38.43
CA GLN A 8 15.76 10.04 39.55
C GLN A 8 16.49 10.40 40.85
N SER A 9 17.70 9.87 41.06
CA SER A 9 18.57 10.19 42.19
C SER A 9 19.02 11.65 42.20
N GLU A 10 19.43 12.17 41.04
CA GLU A 10 19.92 13.53 40.85
C GLU A 10 18.78 14.55 40.95
N LEU A 11 17.60 14.24 40.37
CA LEU A 11 16.41 15.08 40.51
C LEU A 11 15.94 15.15 41.97
N ARG A 12 16.05 14.04 42.71
CA ARG A 12 15.70 13.98 44.14
C ARG A 12 16.65 14.81 45.00
N GLN A 13 17.95 14.80 44.70
CA GLN A 13 18.93 15.68 45.35
C GLN A 13 18.63 17.16 45.10
N ILE A 14 18.34 17.54 43.85
CA ILE A 14 18.02 18.93 43.48
C ILE A 14 16.77 19.44 44.22
N ILE A 15 15.71 18.63 44.29
CA ILE A 15 14.47 19.01 44.99
C ILE A 15 14.70 19.09 46.51
N SER A 16 15.46 18.16 47.08
CA SER A 16 15.76 18.12 48.52
C SER A 16 16.61 19.32 48.95
N GLN A 17 17.60 19.71 48.14
CA GLN A 17 18.43 20.91 48.38
C GLN A 17 17.63 22.22 48.28
N LYS A 18 16.68 22.32 47.35
CA LYS A 18 15.86 23.53 47.17
C LYS A 18 14.77 23.71 48.24
N GLN A 19 14.20 22.62 48.74
CA GLN A 19 13.04 22.68 49.64
C GLN A 19 13.37 22.33 51.09
N ASN A 20 14.62 21.98 51.39
CA ASN A 20 15.13 21.60 52.72
C ASN A 20 14.22 20.59 53.45
N LYS A 21 13.68 19.63 52.69
CA LYS A 21 12.75 18.58 53.15
C LYS A 21 13.13 17.23 52.56
N CYS A 22 12.75 16.16 53.26
CA CYS A 22 12.91 14.79 52.78
C CYS A 22 11.88 14.53 51.66
N VAL A 23 12.37 14.24 50.45
CA VAL A 23 11.54 14.11 49.24
C VAL A 23 11.21 12.63 49.00
N LEU A 24 9.93 12.26 48.96
CA LEU A 24 9.51 10.89 48.65
C LEU A 24 9.62 10.61 47.15
N GLY A 25 9.69 9.33 46.75
CA GLY A 25 9.75 8.95 45.33
C GLY A 25 8.57 9.52 44.52
N LYS A 26 7.39 9.61 45.15
CA LYS A 26 6.15 10.18 44.59
C LYS A 26 6.26 11.69 44.31
N ASP A 27 7.02 12.42 45.12
CA ASP A 27 7.22 13.87 44.94
C ASP A 27 8.13 14.15 43.74
N VAL A 28 9.14 13.30 43.52
CA VAL A 28 10.03 13.37 42.35
C VAL A 28 9.24 13.13 41.06
N GLU A 29 8.30 12.19 41.05
CA GLU A 29 7.40 11.94 39.92
C GLU A 29 6.44 13.11 39.68
N ASN A 30 5.85 13.68 40.74
CA ASN A 30 5.01 14.87 40.63
C ASN A 30 5.78 16.07 40.08
N TYR A 31 7.03 16.25 40.49
CA TYR A 31 7.90 17.31 39.97
C TYR A 31 8.29 17.10 38.51
N ARG A 32 8.56 15.84 38.11
CA ARG A 32 8.78 15.47 36.70
C ARG A 32 7.55 15.76 35.84
N ARG A 33 6.34 15.57 36.41
CA ARG A 33 5.07 15.88 35.77
C ARG A 33 4.88 17.39 35.59
N LYS A 34 5.36 18.21 36.53
CA LYS A 34 5.40 19.69 36.43
C LYS A 34 6.46 20.22 35.44
N LEU A 35 7.52 19.45 35.18
CA LEU A 35 8.58 19.80 34.21
C LEU A 35 8.26 19.39 32.77
N LYS A 36 7.28 18.52 32.54
CA LYS A 36 6.69 18.31 31.22
C LYS A 36 5.75 19.48 30.95
N ASP A 37 5.91 20.13 29.81
CA ASP A 37 4.96 21.12 29.30
C ASP A 37 3.54 20.52 29.40
N PRO A 38 2.61 21.11 30.18
CA PRO A 38 1.32 20.51 30.49
C PRO A 38 0.35 20.69 29.32
N CYS A 39 0.76 20.27 28.13
CA CYS A 39 -0.10 20.18 26.97
C CYS A 39 -1.12 19.06 27.24
N THR A 40 -2.41 19.39 27.32
CA THR A 40 -3.45 18.35 27.34
C THR A 40 -3.38 17.51 26.06
N ASP A 41 -3.91 16.28 26.09
CA ASP A 41 -3.88 15.44 24.87
C ASP A 41 -4.67 16.10 23.72
N SER A 42 -5.76 16.80 24.04
CA SER A 42 -6.53 17.63 23.09
C SER A 42 -5.70 18.76 22.48
N GLU A 43 -4.94 19.51 23.27
CA GLU A 43 -4.00 20.52 22.73
C GLU A 43 -2.89 19.90 21.87
N GLY A 44 -2.44 18.69 22.24
CA GLY A 44 -1.47 17.94 21.45
C GLY A 44 -2.03 17.56 20.09
N VAL A 45 -3.28 17.10 20.04
CA VAL A 45 -4.00 16.82 18.79
C VAL A 45 -4.16 18.10 17.97
N GLU A 46 -4.64 19.20 18.56
CA GLU A 46 -4.84 20.49 17.87
C GLU A 46 -3.58 20.95 17.12
N LYS A 47 -2.40 20.89 17.76
CA LYS A 47 -1.12 21.25 17.14
C LYS A 47 -0.82 20.41 15.88
N ILE A 48 -1.13 19.12 15.93
CA ILE A 48 -0.92 18.19 14.82
C ILE A 48 -1.93 18.47 13.70
N LEU A 49 -3.19 18.69 14.04
CA LEU A 49 -4.24 19.02 13.07
C LEU A 49 -3.95 20.31 12.31
N ASN A 50 -3.47 21.35 13.01
CA ASN A 50 -3.04 22.58 12.37
C ASN A 50 -1.85 22.37 11.44
N SER A 51 -0.91 21.48 11.80
CA SER A 51 0.19 21.11 10.91
C SER A 51 -0.29 20.39 9.64
N ILE A 52 -1.31 19.52 9.74
CA ILE A 52 -1.93 18.85 8.59
C ILE A 52 -2.61 19.90 7.68
N LYS A 53 -3.40 20.81 8.25
CA LYS A 53 -4.08 21.88 7.48
C LYS A 53 -3.09 22.78 6.76
N VAL A 54 -2.04 23.25 7.45
CA VAL A 54 -0.97 24.07 6.86
C VAL A 54 -0.23 23.32 5.76
N GLY A 55 -0.07 21.99 5.89
CA GLY A 55 0.51 21.12 4.87
C GLY A 55 -0.39 20.88 3.65
N GLY A 56 -1.60 21.46 3.59
CA GLY A 56 -2.57 21.24 2.52
C GLY A 56 -3.40 19.97 2.67
N GLY A 57 -3.44 19.39 3.86
CA GLY A 57 -4.35 18.30 4.23
C GLY A 57 -5.71 18.81 4.68
N MET A 58 -6.65 17.86 4.84
CA MET A 58 -8.01 18.13 5.31
C MET A 58 -8.22 17.51 6.68
N VAL A 59 -8.98 18.21 7.53
CA VAL A 59 -9.31 17.78 8.88
C VAL A 59 -10.76 18.14 9.17
N LYS A 60 -11.52 17.18 9.68
CA LYS A 60 -12.90 17.35 10.13
C LYS A 60 -13.07 16.65 11.48
N TYR A 61 -13.70 17.31 12.45
CA TYR A 61 -14.01 16.69 13.74
C TYR A 61 -15.36 17.18 14.24
N GLY A 62 -16.03 16.35 15.04
CA GLY A 62 -17.33 16.65 15.62
C GLY A 62 -17.32 16.49 17.13
N VAL A 63 -18.16 17.28 17.80
CA VAL A 63 -18.37 17.23 19.25
C VAL A 63 -19.85 17.29 19.60
N THR A 64 -20.21 16.81 20.79
CA THR A 64 -21.53 17.07 21.38
C THR A 64 -21.64 18.53 21.85
N PRO A 65 -22.85 19.03 22.17
CA PRO A 65 -23.02 20.36 22.77
C PRO A 65 -22.21 20.58 24.06
N GLU A 66 -21.88 19.50 24.79
CA GLU A 66 -21.04 19.52 25.99
C GLU A 66 -19.53 19.43 25.69
N ASN A 67 -19.13 19.64 24.43
CA ASN A 67 -17.76 19.49 23.91
C ASN A 67 -17.18 18.07 24.06
N GLU A 68 -18.01 17.03 24.12
CA GLU A 68 -17.49 15.67 24.13
C GLU A 68 -17.12 15.20 22.72
N PHE A 69 -15.98 14.53 22.60
CA PHE A 69 -15.49 13.99 21.33
C PHE A 69 -16.51 13.03 20.67
N LEU A 70 -16.86 13.28 19.41
CA LEU A 70 -17.64 12.38 18.55
C LEU A 70 -16.78 11.70 17.49
N TYR A 71 -15.99 12.47 16.74
CA TYR A 71 -15.09 11.92 15.73
C TYR A 71 -13.98 12.91 15.38
N LEU A 72 -12.90 12.40 14.79
CA LEU A 72 -11.82 13.14 14.16
C LEU A 72 -11.37 12.39 12.92
N ALA A 73 -11.61 12.96 11.75
CA ALA A 73 -11.20 12.47 10.45
C ALA A 73 -10.14 13.41 9.84
N TYR A 74 -9.09 12.85 9.24
CA TYR A 74 -8.08 13.65 8.55
C TYR A 74 -7.46 12.93 7.36
N MET A 75 -7.00 13.73 6.41
CA MET A 75 -6.25 13.32 5.23
C MET A 75 -5.04 14.25 5.08
N THR A 76 -3.85 13.71 4.83
CA THR A 76 -2.70 14.54 4.44
C THR A 76 -2.77 14.92 2.95
N LYS A 77 -1.93 15.85 2.51
CA LYS A 77 -1.80 16.20 1.09
C LYS A 77 -1.45 14.97 0.23
N GLU A 78 -0.57 14.11 0.73
CA GLU A 78 -0.16 12.87 0.06
C GLU A 78 -1.31 11.86 -0.03
N MET A 79 -2.14 11.77 1.01
CA MET A 79 -3.35 10.93 1.02
C MET A 79 -4.37 11.42 -0.02
N ILE A 80 -4.59 12.73 -0.08
CA ILE A 80 -5.46 13.37 -1.09
C ILE A 80 -4.93 13.10 -2.50
N GLY A 81 -3.64 13.30 -2.75
CA GLY A 81 -3.02 13.00 -4.04
C GLY A 81 -3.15 11.53 -4.43
N SER A 82 -2.92 10.63 -3.48
CA SER A 82 -3.07 9.18 -3.68
C SER A 82 -4.50 8.79 -4.02
N LEU A 83 -5.49 9.36 -3.34
CA LEU A 83 -6.90 9.14 -3.59
C LEU A 83 -7.30 9.64 -4.99
N LYS A 84 -6.92 10.86 -5.37
CA LYS A 84 -7.20 11.42 -6.70
C LYS A 84 -6.59 10.57 -7.82
N ALA A 85 -5.36 10.10 -7.62
CA ALA A 85 -4.67 9.26 -8.59
C ALA A 85 -5.26 7.84 -8.72
N ASN A 86 -5.89 7.32 -7.64
CA ASN A 86 -6.31 5.93 -7.49
C ASN A 86 -7.73 5.79 -6.91
N LYS A 87 -8.70 6.48 -7.52
CA LYS A 87 -10.07 6.55 -7.01
C LYS A 87 -10.93 5.30 -7.21
N THR A 88 -10.50 4.34 -8.03
CA THR A 88 -11.34 3.22 -8.47
C THR A 88 -11.84 2.35 -7.31
N ILE A 89 -10.93 1.96 -6.40
CA ILE A 89 -11.20 0.98 -5.33
C ILE A 89 -10.92 1.63 -3.98
N LEU A 90 -11.91 1.65 -3.09
CA LEU A 90 -11.70 1.95 -1.68
C LEU A 90 -11.99 0.73 -0.81
N ILE A 91 -11.14 0.50 0.18
CA ILE A 91 -11.29 -0.56 1.18
C ILE A 91 -11.46 0.11 2.53
N ILE A 92 -12.49 -0.28 3.28
CA ILE A 92 -12.81 0.28 4.58
C ILE A 92 -12.82 -0.83 5.64
N ASP A 93 -12.24 -0.55 6.80
CA ASP A 93 -12.38 -1.37 8.00
C ASP A 93 -12.10 -0.53 9.25
N CYS A 94 -12.69 -0.95 10.37
CA CYS A 94 -12.47 -0.37 11.69
C CYS A 94 -11.58 -1.26 12.56
N THR A 95 -10.74 -0.62 13.38
CA THR A 95 -9.86 -1.31 14.31
C THR A 95 -9.90 -0.74 15.72
N TYR A 96 -9.79 -1.63 16.71
CA TYR A 96 -9.96 -1.29 18.12
C TYR A 96 -8.66 -1.39 18.92
N LYS A 97 -8.71 -0.83 20.14
CA LYS A 97 -7.64 -0.90 21.15
C LYS A 97 -6.33 -0.25 20.69
N VAL A 98 -6.45 0.86 19.96
CA VAL A 98 -5.31 1.63 19.43
C VAL A 98 -5.04 2.91 20.20
N ASN A 99 -5.92 3.31 21.14
CA ASN A 99 -5.75 4.47 22.01
C ASN A 99 -6.39 4.24 23.39
N GLU A 100 -6.02 5.06 24.37
CA GLU A 100 -6.45 4.94 25.77
C GLU A 100 -7.93 5.24 26.04
N TYR A 101 -8.55 6.01 25.14
CA TYR A 101 -9.97 6.37 25.17
C TYR A 101 -10.87 5.29 24.56
N LEU A 102 -10.27 4.27 23.93
CA LEU A 102 -10.97 3.18 23.24
C LEU A 102 -11.79 3.62 22.03
N PHE A 103 -11.47 4.76 21.41
CA PHE A 103 -12.06 5.16 20.14
C PHE A 103 -11.64 4.18 19.04
N PRO A 104 -12.57 3.55 18.29
CA PRO A 104 -12.22 2.83 17.09
C PRO A 104 -11.50 3.75 16.09
N LEU A 105 -10.56 3.17 15.35
CA LEU A 105 -9.87 3.82 14.24
C LEU A 105 -10.40 3.21 12.95
N LEU A 106 -11.13 4.01 12.20
CA LEU A 106 -11.54 3.75 10.82
C LEU A 106 -10.38 4.09 9.89
N ASN A 107 -10.07 3.16 9.00
CA ASN A 107 -9.10 3.34 7.94
C ASN A 107 -9.79 3.18 6.58
N VAL A 108 -9.56 4.15 5.69
CA VAL A 108 -9.90 3.98 4.27
C VAL A 108 -8.60 3.86 3.48
N MET A 109 -8.52 2.87 2.61
CA MET A 109 -7.36 2.63 1.75
C MET A 109 -7.78 2.62 0.29
N CYS A 110 -6.94 3.18 -0.59
CA CYS A 110 -7.05 2.96 -2.03
C CYS A 110 -6.02 1.93 -2.50
N ILE A 111 -6.18 1.44 -3.73
CA ILE A 111 -5.22 0.54 -4.39
C ILE A 111 -4.43 1.31 -5.42
N ASP A 112 -3.12 1.45 -5.21
CA ASP A 112 -2.25 2.12 -6.18
C ASP A 112 -2.05 1.31 -7.46
N ALA A 113 -1.50 1.95 -8.50
CA ALA A 113 -1.19 1.31 -9.78
C ALA A 113 -0.15 0.16 -9.69
N ASN A 114 0.46 -0.07 -8.51
CA ASN A 114 1.34 -1.21 -8.24
C ASN A 114 0.62 -2.33 -7.46
N GLY A 115 -0.70 -2.21 -7.25
CA GLY A 115 -1.48 -3.19 -6.49
C GLY A 115 -1.29 -3.08 -4.97
N ASN A 116 -0.66 -2.02 -4.46
CA ASN A 116 -0.50 -1.85 -3.02
C ASN A 116 -1.66 -1.06 -2.42
N GLY A 117 -2.05 -1.44 -1.20
CA GLY A 117 -2.88 -0.58 -0.35
C GLY A 117 -2.13 0.69 0.06
N VAL A 118 -2.78 1.84 -0.08
CA VAL A 118 -2.33 3.14 0.42
C VAL A 118 -3.42 3.70 1.32
N PRO A 119 -3.13 4.05 2.60
CA PRO A 119 -4.10 4.74 3.44
C PRO A 119 -4.41 6.12 2.85
N VAL A 120 -5.69 6.45 2.76
CA VAL A 120 -6.17 7.73 2.23
C VAL A 120 -7.03 8.51 3.23
N LEU A 121 -7.53 7.85 4.27
CA LEU A 121 -8.24 8.49 5.37
C LEU A 121 -7.94 7.76 6.68
N HIS A 122 -7.73 8.54 7.73
CA HIS A 122 -7.80 8.08 9.11
C HIS A 122 -8.93 8.79 9.82
N ALA A 123 -9.76 8.02 10.54
CA ALA A 123 -10.74 8.61 11.44
C ALA A 123 -10.81 7.89 12.78
N PHE A 124 -10.67 8.64 13.87
CA PHE A 124 -11.02 8.15 15.20
C PHE A 124 -12.48 8.48 15.45
N VAL A 125 -13.27 7.47 15.82
CA VAL A 125 -14.71 7.63 16.05
C VAL A 125 -15.07 7.29 17.48
N ARG A 126 -16.12 7.91 18.03
CA ARG A 126 -16.61 7.57 19.37
C ARG A 126 -17.37 6.24 19.35
N ASN A 127 -18.11 5.99 18.28
CA ASN A 127 -18.81 4.75 17.98
C ASN A 127 -19.01 4.61 16.46
N GLU A 128 -19.36 3.41 16.00
CA GLU A 128 -19.57 3.09 14.59
C GLU A 128 -21.05 3.21 14.21
N SER A 129 -21.72 4.30 14.60
CA SER A 129 -23.05 4.59 14.06
C SER A 129 -22.96 5.07 12.62
N VAL A 130 -24.03 4.89 11.85
CA VAL A 130 -24.11 5.34 10.45
C VAL A 130 -23.83 6.84 10.38
N GLU A 131 -24.38 7.63 11.30
CA GLU A 131 -24.24 9.09 11.32
C GLU A 131 -22.78 9.51 11.50
N ILE A 132 -22.06 8.93 12.47
CA ILE A 132 -20.66 9.27 12.73
C ILE A 132 -19.76 8.81 11.58
N LEU A 133 -19.99 7.62 11.05
CA LEU A 133 -19.21 7.11 9.92
C LEU A 133 -19.46 7.95 8.66
N SER A 134 -20.69 8.37 8.40
CA SER A 134 -21.03 9.27 7.29
C SER A 134 -20.30 10.60 7.40
N GLU A 135 -20.24 11.20 8.58
CA GLU A 135 -19.46 12.42 8.80
C GLU A 135 -17.97 12.24 8.48
N CYS A 136 -17.40 11.08 8.82
CA CYS A 136 -16.00 10.79 8.49
C CYS A 136 -15.79 10.57 6.99
N LEU A 137 -16.70 9.83 6.33
CA LEU A 137 -16.62 9.53 4.90
C LEU A 137 -16.92 10.75 4.01
N SER A 138 -17.69 11.72 4.50
CA SER A 138 -17.96 12.97 3.76
C SER A 138 -16.70 13.75 3.39
N VAL A 139 -15.61 13.59 4.16
CA VAL A 139 -14.31 14.22 3.83
C VAL A 139 -13.79 13.73 2.49
N LEU A 140 -14.05 12.48 2.10
CA LEU A 140 -13.67 11.93 0.79
C LEU A 140 -14.48 12.57 -0.36
N HIS A 141 -15.77 12.84 -0.12
CA HIS A 141 -16.63 13.53 -1.08
C HIS A 141 -16.18 14.98 -1.27
N ASP A 142 -15.77 15.67 -0.19
CA ASP A 142 -15.26 17.04 -0.25
C ASP A 142 -13.98 17.19 -1.10
N VAL A 143 -13.26 16.09 -1.36
CA VAL A 143 -12.11 16.05 -2.28
C VAL A 143 -12.53 15.87 -3.75
N CYS A 144 -13.84 15.86 -4.04
CA CYS A 144 -14.45 15.62 -5.35
C CYS A 144 -14.03 14.28 -5.97
N VAL A 145 -14.04 13.22 -5.16
CA VAL A 145 -13.71 11.87 -5.62
C VAL A 145 -14.95 11.00 -5.57
N GLU A 146 -15.24 10.35 -6.69
CA GLU A 146 -16.30 9.36 -6.85
C GLU A 146 -15.67 7.98 -7.06
N PRO A 147 -15.62 7.14 -6.01
CA PRO A 147 -15.14 5.78 -6.13
C PRO A 147 -16.08 4.94 -6.99
N GLN A 148 -15.54 3.96 -7.74
CA GLN A 148 -16.41 3.03 -8.47
C GLN A 148 -16.97 1.96 -7.53
N PHE A 149 -16.18 1.51 -6.55
CA PHE A 149 -16.67 0.56 -5.56
C PHE A 149 -15.91 0.60 -4.22
N PHE A 150 -16.65 0.19 -3.20
CA PHE A 150 -16.15 0.00 -1.83
C PHE A 150 -16.08 -1.49 -1.50
N PHE A 151 -14.94 -1.94 -1.01
CA PHE A 151 -14.79 -3.25 -0.36
C PHE A 151 -14.92 -3.08 1.14
N VAL A 152 -15.90 -3.80 1.70
CA VAL A 152 -16.24 -3.75 3.12
C VAL A 152 -16.49 -5.14 3.67
N ASP A 153 -16.44 -5.24 4.99
CA ASP A 153 -17.05 -6.36 5.68
C ASP A 153 -18.58 -6.25 5.63
N LYS A 154 -19.29 -7.32 6.02
CA LYS A 154 -20.75 -7.28 6.17
C LYS A 154 -21.15 -6.54 7.45
N ASP A 155 -20.73 -5.28 7.57
CA ASP A 155 -21.09 -4.35 8.63
C ASP A 155 -22.18 -3.38 8.13
N PHE A 156 -23.34 -3.40 8.79
CA PHE A 156 -24.47 -2.59 8.36
C PHE A 156 -24.26 -1.10 8.57
N SER A 157 -23.45 -0.70 9.55
CA SER A 157 -23.14 0.71 9.79
C SER A 157 -22.21 1.26 8.71
N GLU A 158 -21.16 0.51 8.36
CA GLU A 158 -20.25 0.89 7.26
C GLU A 158 -21.00 0.95 5.92
N ILE A 159 -21.80 -0.08 5.61
CA ILE A 159 -22.64 -0.12 4.40
C ILE A 159 -23.63 1.05 4.38
N GLY A 160 -24.29 1.33 5.50
CA GLY A 160 -25.23 2.45 5.64
C GLY A 160 -24.56 3.80 5.39
N ALA A 161 -23.38 4.00 5.97
CA ALA A 161 -22.62 5.24 5.84
C ALA A 161 -22.14 5.49 4.40
N ILE A 162 -21.67 4.43 3.71
CA ILE A 162 -21.31 4.52 2.29
C ILE A 162 -22.52 4.93 1.47
N LYS A 163 -23.67 4.27 1.64
CA LYS A 163 -24.90 4.57 0.88
C LYS A 163 -25.41 5.99 1.12
N GLN A 164 -25.19 6.53 2.32
CA GLN A 164 -25.58 7.91 2.64
C GLN A 164 -24.65 8.94 1.99
N CYS A 165 -23.35 8.67 1.94
CA CYS A 165 -22.36 9.61 1.38
C CYS A 165 -22.22 9.50 -0.14
N PHE A 166 -22.49 8.31 -0.69
CA PHE A 166 -22.26 8.00 -2.08
C PHE A 166 -23.46 7.23 -2.65
N PRO A 167 -24.29 7.85 -3.51
CA PRO A 167 -25.46 7.20 -4.08
C PRO A 167 -25.14 6.23 -5.22
N GLN A 168 -24.01 6.41 -5.91
CA GLN A 168 -23.64 5.68 -7.13
C GLN A 168 -22.70 4.45 -6.97
N PRO A 169 -21.77 4.35 -5.98
CA PRO A 169 -20.75 3.32 -6.01
C PRO A 169 -21.31 1.95 -5.67
N LEU A 170 -20.68 0.93 -6.25
CA LEU A 170 -21.02 -0.46 -5.96
C LEU A 170 -20.37 -0.88 -4.63
N ILE A 171 -21.14 -1.52 -3.76
CA ILE A 171 -20.61 -2.07 -2.51
C ILE A 171 -20.31 -3.55 -2.73
N ARG A 172 -19.10 -3.97 -2.32
CA ARG A 172 -18.60 -5.34 -2.44
C ARG A 172 -18.22 -5.89 -1.07
N LEU A 173 -18.72 -7.09 -0.76
CA LEU A 173 -18.37 -7.77 0.48
C LEU A 173 -17.04 -8.50 0.35
N CYS A 174 -16.24 -8.47 1.41
CA CYS A 174 -15.05 -9.29 1.55
C CYS A 174 -15.41 -10.78 1.41
N SER A 175 -14.81 -11.45 0.42
CA SER A 175 -15.06 -12.87 0.13
C SER A 175 -14.61 -13.76 1.29
N PHE A 176 -13.49 -13.45 1.93
CA PHE A 176 -12.97 -14.20 3.07
C PHE A 176 -13.96 -14.20 4.25
N HIS A 177 -14.49 -13.03 4.62
CA HIS A 177 -15.46 -12.91 5.70
C HIS A 177 -16.80 -13.53 5.33
N THR A 178 -17.23 -13.42 4.08
CA THR A 178 -18.44 -14.08 3.55
C THR A 178 -18.33 -15.60 3.67
N MET A 179 -17.26 -16.18 3.14
CA MET A 179 -16.99 -17.62 3.24
C MET A 179 -16.89 -18.10 4.68
N THR A 180 -16.18 -17.34 5.53
CA THR A 180 -15.99 -17.69 6.95
C THR A 180 -17.33 -17.68 7.70
N ALA A 181 -18.18 -16.68 7.45
CA ALA A 181 -19.50 -16.57 8.08
C ALA A 181 -20.41 -17.74 7.70
N VAL A 182 -20.49 -18.08 6.40
CA VAL A 182 -21.27 -19.22 5.92
C VAL A 182 -20.75 -20.52 6.49
N LYS A 183 -19.44 -20.78 6.41
CA LYS A 183 -18.86 -22.02 6.93
C LYS A 183 -19.13 -22.21 8.42
N LYS A 184 -19.04 -21.12 9.19
CA LYS A 184 -19.33 -21.11 10.63
C LYS A 184 -20.80 -21.44 10.92
N TYR A 185 -21.74 -20.82 10.19
CA TYR A 185 -23.17 -21.13 10.31
C TYR A 185 -23.44 -22.61 10.00
N LEU A 186 -22.91 -23.12 8.89
CA LEU A 186 -23.11 -24.50 8.47
C LEU A 186 -22.55 -25.48 9.51
N ASN A 187 -21.32 -25.27 9.97
CA ASN A 187 -20.72 -26.13 11.01
C ASN A 187 -21.49 -26.16 12.35
N THR A 188 -22.35 -25.16 12.60
CA THR A 188 -23.15 -25.06 13.83
C THR A 188 -24.54 -25.66 13.67
N ASN A 189 -25.13 -25.62 12.46
CA ASN A 189 -26.55 -25.92 12.25
C ASN A 189 -26.81 -27.16 11.37
N VAL A 190 -25.80 -27.68 10.67
CA VAL A 190 -25.93 -28.90 9.85
C VAL A 190 -24.81 -29.89 10.15
N SER A 191 -25.02 -31.15 9.74
CA SER A 191 -24.00 -32.19 9.88
C SER A 191 -22.73 -31.82 9.12
N LYS A 192 -21.59 -32.37 9.55
CA LYS A 192 -20.28 -32.03 8.95
C LYS A 192 -20.22 -32.35 7.45
N GLU A 193 -20.81 -33.46 7.03
CA GLU A 193 -20.86 -33.88 5.62
C GLU A 193 -21.69 -32.91 4.77
N LEU A 194 -22.90 -32.58 5.22
CA LEU A 194 -23.74 -31.59 4.55
C LEU A 194 -23.11 -30.19 4.56
N SER A 195 -22.47 -29.79 5.67
CA SER A 195 -21.73 -28.53 5.77
C SER A 195 -20.66 -28.39 4.71
N ASN A 196 -19.91 -29.47 4.42
CA ASN A 196 -18.90 -29.44 3.36
C ASN A 196 -19.56 -29.33 1.99
N LYS A 197 -20.53 -30.19 1.69
CA LYS A 197 -21.26 -30.17 0.41
C LYS A 197 -21.90 -28.81 0.12
N ILE A 198 -22.66 -28.26 1.06
CA ILE A 198 -23.34 -26.96 0.91
C ILE A 198 -22.32 -25.82 0.78
N PHE A 199 -21.21 -25.89 1.52
CA PHE A 199 -20.17 -24.87 1.42
C PHE A 199 -19.48 -24.88 0.05
N ASP A 200 -19.23 -26.05 -0.53
CA ASP A 200 -18.64 -26.16 -1.86
C ASP A 200 -19.59 -25.62 -2.93
N LEU A 201 -20.89 -25.94 -2.86
CA LEU A 201 -21.91 -25.36 -3.73
C LEU A 201 -22.00 -23.83 -3.60
N PHE A 202 -22.00 -23.31 -2.36
CA PHE A 202 -22.04 -21.86 -2.14
C PHE A 202 -20.77 -21.16 -2.62
N LYS A 203 -19.61 -21.82 -2.48
CA LYS A 203 -18.34 -21.32 -3.01
C LYS A 203 -18.40 -21.25 -4.54
N GLU A 204 -18.87 -22.29 -5.21
CA GLU A 204 -19.08 -22.30 -6.65
C GLU A 204 -20.05 -21.18 -7.08
N GLN A 205 -21.16 -21.03 -6.35
CA GLN A 205 -22.16 -19.98 -6.57
C GLN A 205 -21.56 -18.57 -6.43
N SER A 206 -20.56 -18.39 -5.56
CA SER A 206 -19.90 -17.09 -5.37
C SER A 206 -19.00 -16.69 -6.53
N TYR A 207 -18.42 -17.66 -7.23
CA TYR A 207 -17.42 -17.42 -8.28
C TYR A 207 -17.96 -17.61 -9.71
N THR A 208 -19.16 -18.18 -9.88
CA THR A 208 -19.76 -18.32 -11.20
C THR A 208 -19.98 -16.97 -11.87
N LEU A 209 -19.75 -16.92 -13.18
CA LEU A 209 -20.03 -15.77 -14.04
C LEU A 209 -21.37 -15.90 -14.77
N SER A 210 -22.04 -17.05 -14.69
CA SER A 210 -23.34 -17.29 -15.31
C SER A 210 -24.46 -17.13 -14.30
N GLU A 211 -25.44 -16.27 -14.61
CA GLU A 211 -26.65 -16.11 -13.78
C GLU A 211 -27.51 -17.37 -13.76
N GLU A 212 -27.57 -18.11 -14.88
CA GLU A 212 -28.26 -19.40 -14.93
C GLU A 212 -27.61 -20.40 -13.95
N ALA A 213 -26.28 -20.51 -13.99
CA ALA A 213 -25.56 -21.38 -13.07
C ALA A 213 -25.72 -20.92 -11.61
N PHE A 214 -25.78 -19.61 -11.35
CA PHE A 214 -26.03 -19.07 -10.01
C PHE A 214 -27.37 -19.55 -9.44
N GLU A 215 -28.45 -19.48 -10.23
CA GLU A 215 -29.78 -19.90 -9.80
C GLU A 215 -29.90 -21.43 -9.69
N LEU A 216 -29.24 -22.20 -10.57
CA LEU A 216 -29.16 -23.67 -10.43
C LEU A 216 -28.47 -24.08 -9.13
N LEU A 217 -27.33 -23.46 -8.80
CA LEU A 217 -26.61 -23.73 -7.55
C LEU A 217 -27.44 -23.34 -6.31
N LYS A 218 -28.32 -22.34 -6.42
CA LYS A 218 -29.28 -22.00 -5.37
C LYS A 218 -30.25 -23.16 -5.12
N VAL A 219 -30.81 -23.74 -6.18
CA VAL A 219 -31.70 -24.91 -6.10
C VAL A 219 -30.97 -26.12 -5.53
N ASP A 220 -29.72 -26.35 -5.91
CA ASP A 220 -28.90 -27.45 -5.40
C ASP A 220 -28.62 -27.32 -3.88
N ILE A 221 -28.34 -26.09 -3.41
CA ILE A 221 -28.17 -25.81 -1.98
C ILE A 221 -29.45 -26.12 -1.19
N ILE A 222 -30.61 -25.66 -1.67
CA ILE A 222 -31.91 -25.89 -1.02
C ILE A 222 -32.24 -27.38 -1.01
N SER A 223 -32.01 -28.06 -2.14
CA SER A 223 -32.27 -29.49 -2.30
C SER A 223 -31.34 -30.34 -1.42
N ALA A 224 -30.09 -29.91 -1.20
CA ALA A 224 -29.16 -30.57 -0.28
C ALA A 224 -29.61 -30.46 1.18
N CYS A 225 -30.21 -29.33 1.58
CA CYS A 225 -30.73 -29.14 2.93
C CYS A 225 -31.78 -28.01 3.01
N PRO A 226 -33.09 -28.30 2.96
CA PRO A 226 -34.12 -27.25 2.94
C PRO A 226 -34.11 -26.32 4.16
N SER A 227 -33.60 -26.79 5.31
CA SER A 227 -33.57 -25.98 6.55
C SER A 227 -32.62 -24.78 6.47
N VAL A 228 -31.67 -24.74 5.52
CA VAL A 228 -30.75 -23.59 5.37
C VAL A 228 -31.32 -22.45 4.52
N GLU A 229 -32.44 -22.67 3.83
CA GLU A 229 -33.02 -21.71 2.88
C GLU A 229 -33.27 -20.34 3.50
N SER A 230 -33.97 -20.30 4.64
CA SER A 230 -34.27 -19.04 5.34
C SER A 230 -33.00 -18.28 5.74
N TYR A 231 -31.94 -18.99 6.14
CA TYR A 231 -30.67 -18.34 6.45
C TYR A 231 -30.05 -17.70 5.20
N PHE A 232 -29.94 -18.44 4.10
CA PHE A 232 -29.33 -17.91 2.88
C PHE A 232 -30.15 -16.79 2.25
N GLN A 233 -31.48 -16.90 2.22
CA GLN A 233 -32.36 -15.85 1.71
C GLN A 233 -32.19 -14.54 2.49
N ASN A 234 -32.20 -14.62 3.82
CA ASN A 234 -32.14 -13.43 4.68
C ASN A 234 -30.74 -12.82 4.82
N ASN A 235 -29.66 -13.59 4.59
CA ASN A 235 -28.31 -13.13 4.85
C ASN A 235 -27.44 -12.96 3.60
N TRP A 236 -27.74 -13.65 2.50
CA TRP A 236 -26.85 -13.72 1.33
C TRP A 236 -27.56 -13.49 0.00
N TRP A 237 -28.58 -14.26 -0.34
CA TRP A 237 -29.21 -14.18 -1.67
C TRP A 237 -29.91 -12.85 -1.94
N SER A 238 -30.55 -12.25 -0.92
CA SER A 238 -31.18 -10.92 -1.01
C SER A 238 -30.20 -9.76 -1.23
N ILE A 239 -28.90 -9.99 -1.00
CA ILE A 239 -27.83 -9.00 -1.18
C ILE A 239 -26.76 -9.50 -2.16
N SER A 240 -27.15 -10.39 -3.07
CA SER A 240 -26.25 -11.08 -3.98
C SER A 240 -25.49 -10.15 -4.93
N ASP A 241 -26.05 -8.99 -5.25
CA ASP A 241 -25.35 -7.90 -5.97
C ASP A 241 -24.03 -7.51 -5.29
N MET A 242 -23.90 -7.66 -3.97
CA MET A 242 -22.70 -7.26 -3.23
C MET A 242 -21.59 -8.33 -3.19
N TRP A 243 -21.83 -9.57 -3.61
CA TRP A 243 -20.83 -10.64 -3.46
C TRP A 243 -20.74 -11.66 -4.61
N ALA A 244 -21.80 -11.84 -5.39
CA ALA A 244 -21.82 -12.82 -6.48
C ALA A 244 -21.01 -12.31 -7.68
N ALA A 245 -20.12 -13.14 -8.25
CA ALA A 245 -19.28 -12.71 -9.37
C ALA A 245 -20.09 -12.41 -10.65
N CYS A 246 -21.16 -13.16 -10.93
CA CYS A 246 -22.06 -12.97 -12.08
C CYS A 246 -22.74 -11.59 -12.12
N ARG A 247 -22.99 -10.98 -10.95
CA ARG A 247 -23.62 -9.65 -10.81
C ARG A 247 -22.61 -8.51 -10.83
N ASN A 248 -21.31 -8.84 -10.97
CA ASN A 248 -20.17 -7.95 -10.77
C ASN A 248 -19.19 -8.00 -11.95
N THR A 249 -19.73 -8.18 -13.16
CA THR A 249 -18.97 -8.35 -14.41
C THR A 249 -18.47 -7.04 -15.00
N ASP A 250 -19.17 -5.94 -14.73
CA ASP A 250 -19.01 -4.70 -15.51
C ASP A 250 -17.89 -3.79 -15.00
N VAL A 251 -17.22 -4.17 -13.91
CA VAL A 251 -16.21 -3.33 -13.26
C VAL A 251 -14.95 -4.12 -12.91
N ALA A 252 -13.80 -3.56 -13.29
CA ALA A 252 -12.48 -4.13 -13.06
C ALA A 252 -12.09 -4.05 -11.58
N SER A 253 -12.23 -5.17 -10.86
CA SER A 253 -11.93 -5.23 -9.43
C SER A 253 -10.43 -5.29 -9.10
N LEU A 254 -9.53 -5.27 -10.10
CA LEU A 254 -8.08 -5.45 -9.96
C LEU A 254 -7.71 -6.75 -9.21
N HIS A 255 -8.60 -7.74 -9.27
CA HIS A 255 -8.54 -8.99 -8.50
C HIS A 255 -8.55 -8.80 -6.97
N ILE A 256 -8.92 -7.61 -6.50
CA ILE A 256 -9.25 -7.39 -5.10
C ILE A 256 -10.58 -8.10 -4.82
N THR A 257 -10.57 -8.93 -3.78
CA THR A 257 -11.76 -9.67 -3.32
C THR A 257 -11.89 -9.66 -1.80
N THR A 258 -10.91 -9.11 -1.06
CA THR A 258 -10.84 -9.14 0.40
C THR A 258 -10.37 -7.79 0.97
N THR A 259 -10.60 -7.60 2.27
CA THR A 259 -10.11 -6.49 3.09
C THR A 259 -8.66 -6.70 3.58
N ASN A 260 -7.90 -7.62 2.98
CA ASN A 260 -6.55 -8.00 3.43
C ASN A 260 -5.58 -6.81 3.53
N HIS A 261 -5.68 -5.82 2.63
CA HIS A 261 -4.80 -4.64 2.67
C HIS A 261 -4.97 -3.85 3.97
N VAL A 262 -6.22 -3.61 4.39
CA VAL A 262 -6.53 -2.85 5.60
C VAL A 262 -6.29 -3.68 6.87
N GLU A 263 -6.59 -4.97 6.86
CA GLU A 263 -6.25 -5.89 7.97
C GLU A 263 -4.72 -6.01 8.19
N SER A 264 -3.96 -6.07 7.09
CA SER A 264 -2.49 -6.10 7.14
C SER A 264 -1.93 -4.79 7.65
N TYR A 265 -2.49 -3.65 7.23
CA TYR A 265 -2.15 -2.34 7.74
C TYR A 265 -2.44 -2.24 9.24
N HIS A 266 -3.64 -2.63 9.69
CA HIS A 266 -4.06 -2.71 11.09
C HIS A 266 -3.07 -3.53 11.93
N SER A 267 -2.67 -4.69 11.44
CA SER A 267 -1.71 -5.56 12.13
C SER A 267 -0.33 -4.92 12.31
N ARG A 268 0.08 -4.03 11.40
CA ARG A 268 1.36 -3.31 11.48
C ARG A 268 1.28 -2.11 12.41
N ILE A 269 0.24 -1.27 12.30
CA ILE A 269 0.10 -0.09 13.18
C ILE A 269 -0.12 -0.50 14.64
N LYS A 270 -0.79 -1.63 14.91
CA LYS A 270 -0.98 -2.16 16.28
C LYS A 270 0.30 -2.63 16.95
N LYS A 271 1.42 -2.72 16.24
CA LYS A 271 2.75 -2.91 16.86
C LYS A 271 3.27 -1.64 17.53
N HIS A 272 2.70 -0.49 17.17
CA HIS A 272 3.09 0.83 17.64
C HIS A 272 1.97 1.54 18.41
N LEU A 273 0.72 1.12 18.25
CA LEU A 273 -0.48 1.67 18.87
C LEU A 273 -1.15 0.65 19.78
N ASP A 274 -1.56 1.08 20.97
CA ASP A 274 -2.25 0.24 21.95
C ASP A 274 -3.24 1.04 22.82
N SER A 275 -3.93 0.36 23.73
CA SER A 275 -4.89 0.97 24.65
C SER A 275 -4.29 1.84 25.77
N HIS A 276 -3.00 2.14 25.70
CA HIS A 276 -2.29 3.06 26.60
C HIS A 276 -1.73 4.27 25.85
N THR A 277 -1.86 4.29 24.53
CA THR A 277 -1.39 5.39 23.70
C THR A 277 -2.43 6.52 23.70
N THR A 278 -2.00 7.75 23.98
CA THR A 278 -2.88 8.93 23.93
C THR A 278 -3.23 9.27 22.48
N LEU A 279 -4.31 10.01 22.24
CA LEU A 279 -4.78 10.31 20.90
C LEU A 279 -3.77 11.14 20.09
N SER A 280 -3.11 12.14 20.70
CA SER A 280 -2.08 12.94 20.02
C SER A 280 -0.89 12.08 19.57
N VAL A 281 -0.47 11.12 20.40
CA VAL A 281 0.60 10.18 20.07
C VAL A 281 0.15 9.21 18.98
N CYS A 282 -1.12 8.78 18.98
CA CYS A 282 -1.66 7.95 17.90
C CYS A 282 -1.61 8.66 16.54
N VAL A 283 -2.12 9.89 16.45
CA VAL A 283 -2.09 10.68 15.21
C VAL A 283 -0.65 10.88 14.75
N THR A 284 0.27 11.25 15.65
CA THR A 284 1.69 11.42 15.32
C THR A 284 2.32 10.15 14.77
N LYS A 285 2.07 8.99 15.41
CA LYS A 285 2.63 7.71 14.98
C LYS A 285 2.07 7.24 13.64
N LEU A 286 0.78 7.49 13.36
CA LEU A 286 0.19 7.19 12.05
C LEU A 286 0.86 8.01 10.96
N LEU A 287 0.96 9.34 11.13
CA LEU A 287 1.64 10.23 10.17
C LEU A 287 3.08 9.80 9.87
N LEU A 288 3.86 9.46 10.91
CA LEU A 288 5.24 8.97 10.75
C LEU A 288 5.27 7.64 10.01
N PHE A 289 4.40 6.70 10.38
CA PHE A 289 4.33 5.37 9.78
C PHE A 289 3.99 5.45 8.28
N ASP A 290 3.04 6.30 7.90
CA ASP A 290 2.63 6.46 6.50
C ASP A 290 3.69 7.17 5.66
N SER A 291 4.37 8.17 6.24
CA SER A 291 5.54 8.81 5.62
C SER A 291 6.66 7.79 5.35
N ASP A 292 6.99 6.95 6.34
CA ASP A 292 8.05 5.94 6.18
C ASP A 292 7.66 4.88 5.16
N LEU A 293 6.39 4.46 5.13
CA LEU A 293 5.85 3.60 4.09
C LEU A 293 6.00 4.20 2.68
N SER A 294 5.69 5.48 2.54
CA SER A 294 5.78 6.19 1.26
C SER A 294 7.24 6.27 0.78
N LYS A 295 8.19 6.53 1.68
CA LYS A 295 9.64 6.52 1.38
C LYS A 295 10.13 5.15 0.94
N ILE A 296 9.71 4.07 1.63
CA ILE A 296 10.07 2.70 1.26
C ILE A 296 9.56 2.38 -0.15
N LYS A 297 8.31 2.72 -0.46
CA LYS A 297 7.73 2.51 -1.80
C LYS A 297 8.50 3.29 -2.88
N SER A 298 8.84 4.55 -2.61
CA SER A 298 9.66 5.37 -3.51
C SER A 298 11.03 4.75 -3.74
N ALA A 299 11.73 4.34 -2.69
CA ALA A 299 13.04 3.68 -2.80
C ALA A 299 12.97 2.37 -3.60
N GLN A 300 11.94 1.54 -3.38
CA GLN A 300 11.70 0.32 -4.16
C GLN A 300 11.50 0.63 -5.65
N HIS A 301 10.76 1.68 -5.98
CA HIS A 301 10.58 2.13 -7.37
C HIS A 301 11.90 2.58 -8.01
N HIS A 302 12.73 3.32 -7.29
CA HIS A 302 14.06 3.72 -7.76
C HIS A 302 14.97 2.50 -8.00
N ILE A 303 14.98 1.53 -7.07
CA ILE A 303 15.74 0.27 -7.24
C ILE A 303 15.25 -0.50 -8.46
N HIS A 304 13.93 -0.59 -8.67
CA HIS A 304 13.38 -1.27 -9.84
C HIS A 304 13.80 -0.61 -11.15
N LYS A 305 13.75 0.73 -11.23
CA LYS A 305 14.23 1.49 -12.40
C LYS A 305 15.70 1.21 -12.70
N ILE A 306 16.56 1.24 -11.68
CA ILE A 306 17.98 0.92 -11.82
C ILE A 306 18.14 -0.53 -12.31
N THR A 307 17.46 -1.48 -11.67
CA THR A 307 17.54 -2.92 -12.04
C THR A 307 17.14 -3.16 -13.50
N LYS A 308 16.18 -2.40 -14.05
CA LYS A 308 15.79 -2.44 -15.47
C LYS A 308 16.94 -2.08 -16.42
N HIS A 309 17.81 -1.13 -16.04
CA HIS A 309 18.98 -0.75 -16.83
C HIS A 309 20.09 -1.82 -16.81
N TYR A 310 20.13 -2.69 -15.79
CA TYR A 310 21.21 -3.65 -15.57
C TYR A 310 20.78 -5.13 -15.69
N SER A 311 19.55 -5.42 -16.13
CA SER A 311 19.07 -6.79 -16.30
C SER A 311 19.77 -7.47 -17.48
N THR A 312 20.50 -8.56 -17.21
CA THR A 312 21.31 -9.32 -18.18
C THR A 312 20.56 -10.45 -18.91
N LEU A 313 19.30 -10.70 -18.55
CA LEU A 313 18.43 -11.66 -19.23
C LEU A 313 17.61 -10.92 -20.31
N PRO A 314 17.62 -11.37 -21.57
CA PRO A 314 16.86 -10.70 -22.62
C PRO A 314 15.37 -10.91 -22.40
N ASP A 315 14.69 -9.87 -21.89
CA ASP A 315 13.25 -9.74 -22.05
C ASP A 315 12.93 -9.82 -23.55
N THR A 316 11.85 -10.50 -23.92
CA THR A 316 11.39 -10.41 -25.31
C THR A 316 10.97 -8.97 -25.61
N HIS A 317 11.25 -8.46 -26.80
CA HIS A 317 10.95 -7.09 -27.22
C HIS A 317 9.56 -6.60 -26.77
N LEU A 318 8.53 -7.44 -26.91
CA LEU A 318 7.16 -7.15 -26.47
C LEU A 318 7.04 -6.85 -24.95
N LEU A 319 7.70 -7.62 -24.09
CA LEU A 319 7.66 -7.40 -22.64
C LEU A 319 8.39 -6.10 -22.26
N THR A 320 9.49 -5.77 -22.95
CA THR A 320 10.19 -4.50 -22.78
C THR A 320 9.30 -3.30 -23.09
N LEU A 321 8.51 -3.38 -24.17
CA LEU A 321 7.54 -2.35 -24.52
C LEU A 321 6.48 -2.17 -23.41
N TYR A 322 5.92 -3.25 -22.89
CA TYR A 322 4.98 -3.18 -21.76
C TYR A 322 5.61 -2.62 -20.49
N LYS A 323 6.85 -2.99 -20.16
CA LYS A 323 7.62 -2.43 -19.03
C LYS A 323 7.91 -0.93 -19.17
N ASN A 324 7.76 -0.34 -20.36
CA ASN A 324 7.93 1.10 -20.56
C ASN A 324 6.65 1.89 -20.24
N ILE A 325 5.48 1.29 -20.47
CA ILE A 325 4.19 1.97 -20.34
C ILE A 325 3.41 1.56 -19.07
N LEU A 326 3.71 0.40 -18.50
CA LEU A 326 3.08 -0.11 -17.28
C LEU A 326 3.95 0.08 -16.03
N THR A 327 3.31 0.05 -14.88
CA THR A 327 3.97 -0.14 -13.59
C THR A 327 4.67 -1.50 -13.53
N PRO A 328 5.68 -1.68 -12.65
CA PRO A 328 6.34 -2.97 -12.42
C PRO A 328 5.36 -4.14 -12.23
N PHE A 329 4.33 -3.91 -11.41
CA PHE A 329 3.29 -4.91 -11.16
C PHE A 329 2.44 -5.22 -12.40
N GLY A 330 1.96 -4.20 -13.12
CA GLY A 330 1.21 -4.41 -14.35
C GLY A 330 2.02 -5.13 -15.43
N ALA A 331 3.30 -4.79 -15.56
CA ALA A 331 4.20 -5.43 -16.51
C ALA A 331 4.48 -6.90 -16.16
N GLU A 332 4.56 -7.25 -14.87
CA GLU A 332 4.66 -8.65 -14.42
C GLU A 332 3.40 -9.45 -14.79
N LEU A 333 2.21 -8.89 -14.56
CA LEU A 333 0.94 -9.52 -14.94
C LEU A 333 0.87 -9.78 -16.44
N VAL A 334 1.21 -8.79 -17.27
CA VAL A 334 1.25 -8.95 -18.74
C VAL A 334 2.35 -9.93 -19.16
N GLY A 335 3.52 -9.90 -18.51
CA GLY A 335 4.61 -10.85 -18.76
C GLY A 335 4.17 -12.31 -18.58
N HIS A 336 3.36 -12.59 -17.56
CA HIS A 336 2.75 -13.91 -17.39
C HIS A 336 1.82 -14.27 -18.56
N GLN A 337 0.97 -13.35 -19.00
CA GLN A 337 0.09 -13.57 -20.17
C GLN A 337 0.88 -13.78 -21.47
N ILE A 338 1.97 -13.04 -21.69
CA ILE A 338 2.87 -13.24 -22.84
C ILE A 338 3.50 -14.63 -22.79
N SER A 339 3.89 -15.12 -21.61
CA SER A 339 4.43 -16.47 -21.46
C SER A 339 3.38 -17.54 -21.79
N LEU A 340 2.12 -17.34 -21.42
CA LEU A 340 1.04 -18.27 -21.76
C LEU A 340 0.72 -18.24 -23.25
N PHE A 341 0.62 -17.04 -23.83
CA PHE A 341 0.45 -16.83 -25.27
C PHE A 341 1.47 -17.61 -26.11
N LYS A 342 2.75 -17.61 -25.70
CA LYS A 342 3.82 -18.32 -26.42
C LYS A 342 3.82 -19.84 -26.23
N ARG A 343 3.23 -20.35 -25.15
CA ARG A 343 3.29 -21.77 -24.77
C ARG A 343 2.05 -22.55 -25.21
N CYS A 344 0.93 -21.88 -25.39
CA CYS A 344 -0.36 -22.50 -25.68
C CYS A 344 -0.75 -22.31 -27.15
N ASN A 345 -1.45 -23.30 -27.70
CA ASN A 345 -2.07 -23.21 -29.02
C ASN A 345 -3.53 -22.83 -28.87
N TYR A 346 -4.01 -21.91 -29.71
CA TYR A 346 -5.37 -21.39 -29.64
C TYR A 346 -6.12 -21.67 -30.94
N ASN A 347 -7.33 -22.20 -30.82
CA ASN A 347 -8.27 -22.21 -31.92
C ASN A 347 -9.06 -20.90 -31.90
N ILE A 348 -9.11 -20.18 -33.01
CA ILE A 348 -9.76 -18.88 -33.14
C ILE A 348 -10.74 -18.94 -34.30
N VAL A 349 -12.03 -18.80 -34.01
CA VAL A 349 -13.13 -18.84 -34.98
C VAL A 349 -13.82 -17.48 -34.96
N GLN A 350 -14.00 -16.86 -36.12
CA GLN A 350 -14.73 -15.60 -36.23
C GLN A 350 -16.22 -15.86 -36.05
N ASN A 351 -16.93 -14.95 -35.38
CA ASN A 351 -18.37 -15.07 -35.24
C ASN A 351 -19.07 -14.73 -36.56
N ASP A 352 -20.05 -15.53 -36.96
CA ASP A 352 -20.76 -15.37 -38.24
C ASP A 352 -21.67 -14.13 -38.25
N THR A 353 -22.16 -13.71 -37.08
CA THR A 353 -23.13 -12.60 -36.96
C THR A 353 -22.49 -11.26 -36.68
N ASP A 354 -21.35 -11.22 -35.99
CA ASP A 354 -20.59 -10.01 -35.71
C ASP A 354 -19.11 -10.25 -35.97
N THR A 355 -18.64 -9.71 -37.10
CA THR A 355 -17.26 -9.86 -37.56
C THR A 355 -16.23 -9.23 -36.62
N SER A 356 -16.68 -8.42 -35.66
CA SER A 356 -15.83 -7.75 -34.65
C SER A 356 -15.41 -8.70 -33.52
N PHE A 357 -16.15 -9.81 -33.33
CA PHE A 357 -15.92 -10.78 -32.26
C PHE A 357 -15.47 -12.14 -32.78
N PHE A 358 -14.67 -12.81 -31.95
CA PHE A 358 -14.13 -14.13 -32.20
C PHE A 358 -14.36 -15.02 -30.99
N SER A 359 -14.57 -16.30 -31.24
CA SER A 359 -14.51 -17.34 -30.22
C SER A 359 -13.09 -17.91 -30.19
N ILE A 360 -12.47 -17.93 -29.01
CA ILE A 360 -11.14 -18.48 -28.79
C ILE A 360 -11.17 -19.56 -27.73
N SER A 361 -10.56 -20.71 -28.02
CA SER A 361 -10.41 -21.82 -27.07
C SER A 361 -8.98 -22.34 -27.05
N ASN A 362 -8.56 -22.82 -25.86
CA ASN A 362 -7.24 -23.39 -25.69
C ASN A 362 -7.22 -24.85 -26.16
N THR A 363 -6.22 -25.23 -26.93
CA THR A 363 -6.09 -26.60 -27.48
C THR A 363 -5.03 -27.43 -26.75
N CYS A 364 -4.24 -26.83 -25.86
CA CYS A 364 -3.12 -27.52 -25.20
C CYS A 364 -3.50 -28.29 -23.93
N ASN A 365 -4.75 -28.23 -23.47
CA ASN A 365 -5.21 -28.93 -22.28
C ASN A 365 -6.63 -29.46 -22.50
N SER A 366 -6.80 -30.79 -22.60
CA SER A 366 -8.10 -31.43 -22.89
C SER A 366 -9.18 -31.15 -21.82
N ASN A 367 -8.78 -30.65 -20.65
CA ASN A 367 -9.67 -30.33 -19.53
C ASN A 367 -10.07 -28.85 -19.48
N ASP A 368 -9.52 -27.97 -20.32
CA ASP A 368 -9.87 -26.55 -20.39
C ASP A 368 -10.69 -26.30 -21.66
N THR A 369 -11.95 -26.72 -21.63
CA THR A 369 -12.91 -26.57 -22.73
C THR A 369 -13.52 -25.16 -22.82
N ASN A 370 -13.01 -24.21 -22.02
CA ASN A 370 -13.57 -22.87 -21.97
C ASN A 370 -13.32 -22.14 -23.30
N SER A 371 -14.41 -21.71 -23.92
CA SER A 371 -14.38 -20.76 -25.03
C SER A 371 -14.60 -19.35 -24.49
N TYR A 372 -13.85 -18.40 -25.03
CA TYR A 372 -13.93 -16.99 -24.66
C TYR A 372 -14.37 -16.17 -25.87
N VAL A 373 -15.17 -15.13 -25.62
CA VAL A 373 -15.49 -14.12 -26.62
C VAL A 373 -14.43 -13.04 -26.52
N VAL A 374 -13.79 -12.74 -27.66
CA VAL A 374 -12.66 -11.82 -27.75
C VAL A 374 -12.79 -10.93 -28.99
N SER A 375 -12.49 -9.65 -28.83
CA SER A 375 -12.27 -8.68 -29.91
C SER A 375 -10.80 -8.24 -29.91
N MET A 376 -10.44 -7.32 -30.81
CA MET A 376 -9.07 -6.79 -30.89
C MET A 376 -8.63 -6.03 -29.63
N ASP A 377 -9.59 -5.61 -28.80
CA ASP A 377 -9.44 -4.70 -27.67
C ASP A 377 -10.16 -5.16 -26.39
N SER A 378 -11.01 -6.19 -26.45
CA SER A 378 -11.78 -6.68 -25.30
C SER A 378 -11.81 -8.20 -25.22
N CYS A 379 -12.00 -8.74 -24.01
CA CYS A 379 -12.18 -10.17 -23.81
C CYS A 379 -13.02 -10.45 -22.56
N ASN A 380 -13.91 -11.43 -22.62
CA ASN A 380 -14.72 -11.84 -21.46
C ASN A 380 -13.97 -12.72 -20.45
N CYS A 381 -12.66 -12.98 -20.64
CA CYS A 381 -11.89 -13.78 -19.70
C CYS A 381 -11.65 -13.03 -18.38
N ILE A 382 -11.59 -13.78 -17.28
CA ILE A 382 -11.41 -13.24 -15.92
C ILE A 382 -10.20 -12.30 -15.83
N PHE A 383 -9.10 -12.60 -16.53
CA PHE A 383 -7.92 -11.74 -16.48
C PHE A 383 -8.23 -10.34 -17.05
N PHE A 384 -8.84 -10.28 -18.24
CA PHE A 384 -9.14 -8.99 -18.87
C PHE A 384 -10.20 -8.22 -18.08
N THR A 385 -11.29 -8.88 -17.70
CA THR A 385 -12.40 -8.23 -16.98
C THR A 385 -11.97 -7.70 -15.61
N LYS A 386 -10.98 -8.32 -14.96
CA LYS A 386 -10.49 -7.87 -13.65
C LYS A 386 -9.36 -6.86 -13.71
N PHE A 387 -8.45 -6.96 -14.68
CA PHE A 387 -7.25 -6.11 -14.72
C PHE A 387 -7.26 -5.03 -15.80
N LEU A 388 -8.12 -5.14 -16.82
CA LEU A 388 -8.06 -4.30 -18.04
C LEU A 388 -6.64 -4.24 -18.60
N LEU A 389 -6.01 -5.41 -18.65
CA LEU A 389 -4.70 -5.64 -19.23
C LEU A 389 -4.82 -6.66 -20.36
N PRO A 390 -3.96 -6.58 -21.40
CA PRO A 390 -3.92 -7.54 -22.49
C PRO A 390 -3.78 -8.97 -21.97
N CYS A 391 -4.84 -9.76 -22.16
CA CYS A 391 -4.81 -11.17 -21.84
C CYS A 391 -4.17 -11.96 -22.99
N ARG A 392 -3.74 -13.19 -22.71
CA ARG A 392 -3.21 -14.10 -23.74
C ARG A 392 -4.14 -14.26 -24.95
N HIS A 393 -5.46 -14.17 -24.76
CA HIS A 393 -6.44 -14.32 -25.84
C HIS A 393 -6.44 -13.15 -26.81
N ILE A 394 -6.39 -11.91 -26.31
CA ILE A 394 -6.25 -10.71 -27.14
C ILE A 394 -4.90 -10.75 -27.87
N LEU A 395 -3.82 -11.13 -27.18
CA LEU A 395 -2.51 -11.29 -27.81
C LEU A 395 -2.54 -12.33 -28.94
N SER A 396 -3.20 -13.47 -28.74
CA SER A 396 -3.36 -14.50 -29.78
C SER A 396 -4.15 -14.00 -30.98
N LEU A 397 -5.26 -13.29 -30.75
CA LEU A 397 -6.07 -12.74 -31.84
C LEU A 397 -5.31 -11.68 -32.63
N ARG A 398 -4.64 -10.74 -31.95
CA ARG A 398 -3.85 -9.69 -32.58
C ARG A 398 -2.68 -10.28 -33.38
N HIS A 399 -2.04 -11.33 -32.87
CA HIS A 399 -1.01 -12.06 -33.61
C HIS A 399 -1.58 -12.72 -34.89
N LYS A 400 -2.72 -13.40 -34.79
CA LYS A 400 -3.39 -14.02 -35.96
C LYS A 400 -3.77 -12.99 -37.02
N LEU A 401 -4.22 -11.82 -36.60
CA LEU A 401 -4.62 -10.71 -37.48
C LEU A 401 -3.44 -9.82 -37.91
N SER A 402 -2.20 -10.13 -37.51
CA SER A 402 -1.01 -9.32 -37.79
C SER A 402 -1.13 -7.84 -37.34
N LEU A 403 -1.77 -7.61 -36.19
CA LEU A 403 -1.95 -6.30 -35.59
C LEU A 403 -0.80 -5.96 -34.63
N GLU A 404 -0.69 -4.68 -34.24
CA GLU A 404 0.28 -4.24 -33.23
C GLU A 404 0.07 -5.00 -31.92
N MET A 405 1.12 -5.64 -31.38
CA MET A 405 0.98 -6.47 -30.18
C MET A 405 0.90 -5.66 -28.88
N VAL A 406 1.36 -4.41 -28.88
CA VAL A 406 1.20 -3.49 -27.76
C VAL A 406 -0.17 -2.85 -27.84
N PHE A 407 -0.92 -2.95 -26.76
CA PHE A 407 -2.26 -2.43 -26.62
C PHE A 407 -2.54 -2.21 -25.14
N LEU A 408 -3.21 -1.13 -24.79
CA LEU A 408 -3.73 -0.88 -23.45
C LEU A 408 -5.20 -0.47 -23.56
N PRO A 409 -6.12 -1.17 -22.87
CA PRO A 409 -7.51 -0.75 -22.79
C PRO A 409 -7.65 0.62 -22.14
N ASP A 410 -8.69 1.34 -22.54
CA ASP A 410 -9.12 2.55 -21.84
C ASP A 410 -9.44 2.23 -20.38
N GLY A 411 -9.07 3.14 -19.48
CA GLY A 411 -9.24 2.95 -18.04
C GLY A 411 -8.23 1.99 -17.39
N CYS A 412 -7.18 1.56 -18.08
CA CYS A 412 -6.11 0.73 -17.49
C CYS A 412 -5.47 1.42 -16.28
N HIS A 413 -5.66 0.83 -15.08
CA HIS A 413 -5.19 1.36 -13.81
C HIS A 413 -3.65 1.28 -13.65
N PHE A 414 -3.01 0.37 -14.37
CA PHE A 414 -1.58 0.04 -14.20
C PHE A 414 -0.64 0.88 -15.06
N GLN A 415 -1.13 1.94 -15.70
CA GLN A 415 -0.30 2.83 -16.49
C GLN A 415 0.68 3.59 -15.60
N ASN A 416 1.90 3.79 -16.09
CA ASN A 416 2.89 4.56 -15.39
C ASN A 416 2.56 6.07 -15.53
N LYS A 417 1.70 6.59 -14.65
CA LYS A 417 1.22 7.99 -14.67
C LYS A 417 2.30 9.05 -14.38
N SER A 418 3.58 8.68 -14.27
CA SER A 418 4.68 9.64 -14.09
C SER A 418 5.01 10.47 -15.35
N PHE A 419 4.13 10.52 -16.34
CA PHE A 419 4.42 11.09 -17.67
C PHE A 419 3.17 11.67 -18.39
N ARG A 420 2.41 12.52 -17.70
CA ARG A 420 1.61 13.57 -18.36
C ARG A 420 1.76 14.85 -17.55
N ASP A 421 2.60 15.74 -18.04
CA ASP A 421 2.59 17.20 -17.86
C ASP A 421 1.95 17.74 -16.57
N GLU A 422 2.68 17.63 -15.46
CA GLU A 422 2.82 18.75 -14.54
C GLU A 422 4.27 19.21 -14.67
N GLU A 423 4.48 20.48 -14.99
CA GLU A 423 5.79 21.15 -15.04
C GLU A 423 6.57 20.88 -13.74
N PHE A 424 7.37 19.83 -13.73
CA PHE A 424 8.55 19.79 -12.89
C PHE A 424 9.68 20.35 -13.76
N GLU A 425 10.06 21.59 -13.44
CA GLU A 425 11.26 22.22 -13.97
C GLU A 425 12.40 21.21 -14.06
N ASP A 426 13.09 21.26 -15.19
CA ASP A 426 14.33 20.56 -15.48
C ASP A 426 15.33 20.72 -14.31
N ILE A 427 15.39 19.74 -13.39
CA ILE A 427 16.46 19.60 -12.39
C ILE A 427 17.72 19.04 -13.06
N SER A 428 18.06 19.55 -14.24
CA SER A 428 19.34 19.35 -14.92
C SER A 428 20.29 20.53 -14.68
N SER A 429 19.85 21.56 -13.94
CA SER A 429 20.66 22.75 -13.63
C SER A 429 20.84 23.09 -12.14
N ILE A 430 20.39 22.24 -11.20
CA ILE A 430 20.80 22.40 -9.80
C ILE A 430 22.25 21.92 -9.68
N SER A 431 23.15 22.90 -9.72
CA SER A 431 24.51 22.78 -9.19
C SER A 431 24.48 21.97 -7.91
N THR A 432 25.33 20.96 -7.82
CA THR A 432 25.61 20.18 -6.62
C THR A 432 25.91 21.09 -5.44
N ASN A 433 24.86 21.45 -4.71
CA ASN A 433 24.91 21.96 -3.35
C ASN A 433 23.75 21.29 -2.60
N VAL A 434 23.82 19.97 -2.55
CA VAL A 434 23.14 19.21 -1.50
C VAL A 434 23.77 19.67 -0.19
N ILE A 435 23.08 20.58 0.51
CA ILE A 435 23.30 20.76 1.94
C ILE A 435 22.77 19.49 2.59
N TYR A 436 23.61 18.46 2.65
CA TYR A 436 23.45 17.45 3.67
C TYR A 436 23.39 18.20 5.01
N PRO A 437 22.46 17.86 5.93
CA PRO A 437 22.62 18.32 7.30
C PRO A 437 24.05 17.98 7.69
N THR A 438 24.82 18.94 8.22
CA THR A 438 26.22 18.73 8.55
C THR A 438 26.27 17.63 9.62
N ILE A 439 26.36 16.37 9.20
CA ILE A 439 26.46 15.26 10.13
C ILE A 439 27.86 15.36 10.68
N SER A 440 27.96 15.86 11.91
CA SER A 440 29.23 15.97 12.62
C SER A 440 29.76 14.56 12.89
N ALA A 441 30.51 14.03 11.93
CA ALA A 441 31.40 12.88 12.11
C ALA A 441 32.57 13.24 13.06
N LYS A 442 32.57 14.42 13.70
CA LYS A 442 33.58 14.84 14.68
C LYS A 442 33.45 14.06 15.99
N THR A 443 32.24 13.69 16.40
CA THR A 443 32.01 12.91 17.63
C THR A 443 31.89 11.42 17.34
N ALA A 444 32.37 10.59 18.27
CA ALA A 444 32.28 9.13 18.16
C ALA A 444 30.82 8.65 18.08
N GLU A 445 29.90 9.32 18.76
CA GLU A 445 28.46 9.01 18.74
C GLU A 445 27.79 9.37 17.41
N GLY A 446 28.22 10.47 16.77
CA GLY A 446 27.78 10.81 15.42
C GLY A 446 28.21 9.76 14.39
N ARG A 447 29.49 9.36 14.42
CA ARG A 447 30.03 8.29 13.56
C ARG A 447 29.32 6.95 13.81
N PHE A 448 29.07 6.61 15.08
CA PHE A 448 28.37 5.37 15.44
C PHE A 448 26.92 5.36 14.91
N LYS A 449 26.19 6.48 14.99
CA LYS A 449 24.81 6.56 14.49
C LYS A 449 24.73 6.32 12.98
N ILE A 450 25.61 6.95 12.20
CA ILE A 450 25.67 6.78 10.74
C ILE A 450 25.93 5.32 10.37
N VAL A 451 26.95 4.70 10.98
CA VAL A 451 27.30 3.29 10.69
C VAL A 451 26.18 2.36 11.15
N LYS A 452 25.52 2.66 12.27
CA LYS A 452 24.39 1.88 12.78
C LYS A 452 23.20 1.92 11.82
N ASP A 453 22.87 3.08 11.26
CA ASP A 453 21.75 3.23 10.33
C ASP A 453 22.02 2.44 9.03
N LEU A 454 23.25 2.53 8.48
CA LEU A 454 23.69 1.72 7.33
C LEU A 454 23.69 0.21 7.63
N THR A 455 24.10 -0.19 8.83
CA THR A 455 24.11 -1.62 9.22
C THR A 455 22.68 -2.16 9.37
N ASN A 456 21.74 -1.33 9.83
CA ASN A 456 20.33 -1.71 9.91
C ASN A 456 19.72 -1.91 8.52
N GLU A 457 20.04 -1.02 7.57
CA GLU A 457 19.64 -1.17 6.17
C GLU A 457 20.21 -2.46 5.56
N LEU A 458 21.50 -2.73 5.78
CA LEU A 458 22.15 -3.98 5.34
C LEU A 458 21.49 -5.22 5.95
N ASN A 459 21.15 -5.18 7.24
CA ASN A 459 20.44 -6.28 7.91
C ASN A 459 19.07 -6.55 7.29
N CYS A 460 18.30 -5.50 6.94
CA CYS A 460 17.02 -5.65 6.26
C CYS A 460 17.17 -6.30 4.88
N LEU A 461 18.25 -5.99 4.15
CA LEU A 461 18.54 -6.59 2.85
C LEU A 461 18.88 -8.09 2.98
N TYR A 462 19.72 -8.46 3.96
CA TYR A 462 20.17 -9.85 4.13
C TYR A 462 19.06 -10.78 4.65
N GLN A 463 18.09 -10.26 5.41
CA GLN A 463 16.96 -11.05 5.95
C GLN A 463 16.07 -11.69 4.87
N ASN A 464 16.03 -11.12 3.67
CA ASN A 464 15.16 -11.56 2.59
C ASN A 464 15.91 -12.30 1.47
N MET A 465 17.21 -12.59 1.64
CA MET A 465 18.01 -13.28 0.63
C MET A 465 17.90 -14.81 0.75
N GLY A 466 17.90 -15.50 -0.39
CA GLY A 466 18.00 -16.97 -0.44
C GLY A 466 19.36 -17.46 0.06
N GLU A 467 19.40 -18.68 0.62
CA GLU A 467 20.53 -19.21 1.41
C GLU A 467 21.90 -19.13 0.70
N GLN A 468 22.00 -19.56 -0.56
CA GLN A 468 23.28 -19.51 -1.28
C GLN A 468 23.75 -18.08 -1.55
N HIS A 469 22.83 -17.17 -1.88
CA HIS A 469 23.14 -15.75 -2.08
C HIS A 469 23.56 -15.09 -0.77
N PHE A 470 22.88 -15.43 0.33
CA PHE A 470 23.22 -15.00 1.67
C PHE A 470 24.64 -15.43 2.06
N LEU A 471 25.02 -16.69 1.83
CA LEU A 471 26.36 -17.19 2.18
C LEU A 471 27.48 -16.50 1.39
N VAL A 472 27.29 -16.28 0.08
CA VAL A 472 28.27 -15.56 -0.76
C VAL A 472 28.41 -14.11 -0.30
N LYS A 473 27.30 -13.41 -0.08
CA LYS A 473 27.28 -12.02 0.39
C LYS A 473 27.80 -11.88 1.82
N LEU A 474 27.60 -12.90 2.66
CA LEU A 474 28.14 -12.96 4.01
C LEU A 474 29.67 -13.06 3.99
N GLU A 475 30.25 -13.86 3.10
CA GLU A 475 31.72 -13.91 2.95
C GLU A 475 32.31 -12.60 2.40
N GLN A 476 31.62 -11.94 1.47
CA GLN A 476 32.02 -10.60 1.01
C GLN A 476 32.01 -9.58 2.15
N LEU A 477 30.97 -9.59 2.98
CA LEU A 477 30.87 -8.71 4.14
C LEU A 477 31.94 -9.00 5.20
N LYS A 478 32.24 -10.27 5.46
CA LYS A 478 33.35 -10.67 6.34
C LYS A 478 34.69 -10.13 5.84
N LYS A 479 34.96 -10.24 4.54
CA LYS A 479 36.17 -9.67 3.92
C LYS A 479 36.21 -8.15 4.05
N PHE A 480 35.12 -7.45 3.80
CA PHE A 480 35.00 -6.00 3.99
C PHE A 480 35.32 -5.59 5.43
N ILE A 481 34.73 -6.27 6.42
CA ILE A 481 35.00 -6.02 7.84
C ILE A 481 36.48 -6.27 8.18
N CYS A 482 37.11 -7.30 7.60
CA CYS A 482 38.54 -7.55 7.78
C CYS A 482 39.41 -6.42 7.21
N HIS A 483 39.05 -5.83 6.07
CA HIS A 483 39.80 -4.69 5.49
C HIS A 483 39.69 -3.44 6.37
N ILE A 484 38.50 -3.15 6.88
CA ILE A 484 38.29 -2.03 7.83
C ILE A 484 39.08 -2.27 9.12
N ARG A 485 39.07 -3.49 9.68
CA ARG A 485 39.84 -3.83 10.89
C ARG A 485 41.35 -3.71 10.68
N ALA A 486 41.83 -4.00 9.48
CA ALA A 486 43.23 -3.86 9.09
C ALA A 486 43.61 -2.43 8.66
N ASN A 487 42.66 -1.48 8.70
CA ASN A 487 42.80 -0.11 8.21
C ASN A 487 43.38 -0.04 6.77
N LYS A 488 42.99 -0.99 5.92
CA LYS A 488 43.40 -1.04 4.52
C LYS A 488 42.39 -0.28 3.67
N GLU A 489 42.87 0.54 2.75
CA GLU A 489 42.03 1.14 1.71
C GLU A 489 41.54 0.05 0.75
N PHE A 490 40.28 0.16 0.33
CA PHE A 490 39.68 -0.74 -0.63
C PHE A 490 38.72 0.05 -1.52
N VAL A 491 38.53 -0.43 -2.74
CA VAL A 491 37.59 0.14 -3.71
C VAL A 491 36.59 -0.96 -4.06
N ILE A 492 35.32 -0.61 -4.17
CA ILE A 492 34.26 -1.53 -4.59
C ILE A 492 34.01 -1.25 -6.08
N THR A 493 34.43 -2.17 -6.95
CA THR A 493 34.23 -2.07 -8.40
C THR A 493 33.33 -3.20 -8.90
N ASN A 494 32.64 -2.97 -10.02
CA ASN A 494 31.82 -3.97 -10.68
C ASN A 494 32.71 -4.84 -11.58
N VAL A 495 32.51 -6.17 -11.57
CA VAL A 495 33.40 -7.13 -12.27
C VAL A 495 33.34 -6.97 -13.80
N SER A 496 32.37 -6.22 -14.33
CA SER A 496 32.29 -5.86 -15.76
C SER A 496 33.21 -4.71 -16.21
N GLU A 497 33.75 -3.89 -15.30
CA GLU A 497 34.66 -2.78 -15.65
C GLU A 497 36.13 -3.22 -15.64
N ALA A 498 36.52 -4.16 -14.77
CA ALA A 498 37.90 -4.64 -14.68
C ALA A 498 38.38 -5.45 -15.91
N LEU A 499 37.45 -6.01 -16.69
CA LEU A 499 37.74 -6.73 -17.93
C LEU A 499 37.81 -5.80 -19.16
N ALA A 500 37.35 -4.55 -19.05
CA ALA A 500 37.46 -3.56 -20.13
C ALA A 500 38.83 -2.85 -20.13
N GLU A 501 39.52 -2.79 -18.98
CA GLU A 501 40.80 -2.10 -18.81
C GLU A 501 42.05 -2.98 -19.04
N THR A 502 41.89 -4.25 -19.43
CA THR A 502 43.02 -5.17 -19.68
C THR A 502 43.34 -5.44 -21.15
N ASN A 503 42.70 -4.74 -22.10
CA ASN A 503 43.18 -4.67 -23.49
C ASN A 503 44.26 -3.58 -23.65
N ILE A 504 45.35 -3.70 -22.89
CA ILE A 504 46.62 -3.08 -23.28
C ILE A 504 47.38 -4.13 -24.08
N SER A 505 47.33 -3.94 -25.41
CA SER A 505 48.25 -4.59 -26.33
C SER A 505 49.68 -4.21 -25.92
N LEU A 506 50.41 -5.20 -25.42
CA LEU A 506 51.86 -5.23 -25.54
C LEU A 506 52.18 -5.40 -27.02
N ASN A 507 52.56 -4.30 -27.70
CA ASN A 507 53.51 -4.34 -28.81
C ASN A 507 54.14 -2.94 -28.97
N GLY A 508 55.46 -2.95 -29.08
CA GLY A 508 56.33 -1.83 -28.82
C GLY A 508 56.45 -0.80 -29.94
N GLY A 509 57.17 0.28 -29.63
CA GLY A 509 57.56 1.30 -30.60
C GLY A 509 57.78 2.65 -29.94
N CYS A 510 59.04 2.96 -29.68
CA CYS A 510 59.55 4.24 -29.21
C CYS A 510 59.50 5.29 -30.33
N VAL A 511 58.91 6.48 -30.11
CA VAL A 511 59.46 7.79 -30.55
C VAL A 511 58.70 8.98 -29.93
N ASP A 512 59.44 10.07 -29.76
CA ASP A 512 59.18 11.35 -29.10
C ASP A 512 58.16 12.31 -29.77
N ALA A 513 57.91 13.42 -29.05
CA ALA A 513 57.53 14.77 -29.51
C ALA A 513 56.04 15.00 -29.89
N GLU A 514 55.39 16.16 -29.75
CA GLU A 514 55.50 17.45 -29.03
C GLU A 514 54.23 18.26 -29.44
N PHE A 515 53.84 19.32 -28.72
CA PHE A 515 52.91 20.42 -29.09
C PHE A 515 51.35 20.28 -29.15
N LEU A 516 50.69 20.84 -28.10
CA LEU A 516 49.69 21.97 -28.02
C LEU A 516 48.93 22.49 -29.29
N PRO A 517 47.87 23.34 -29.16
CA PRO A 517 46.47 23.17 -28.72
C PRO A 517 45.50 23.88 -29.73
N ILE A 518 44.36 24.48 -29.28
CA ILE A 518 43.38 25.43 -29.95
C ILE A 518 41.97 24.77 -30.02
N ALA A 519 40.88 25.18 -29.34
CA ALA A 519 40.24 26.45 -28.97
C ALA A 519 39.44 27.16 -30.10
N SER A 520 38.09 27.19 -30.01
CA SER A 520 37.18 28.27 -30.49
C SER A 520 35.72 27.75 -30.55
N THR A 521 34.73 28.26 -29.78
CA THR A 521 33.76 29.36 -30.09
C THR A 521 32.92 29.11 -31.36
N SER A 522 31.60 29.34 -31.48
CA SER A 522 30.70 30.36 -30.90
C SER A 522 29.24 30.21 -31.43
N GLN A 523 28.28 30.77 -30.66
CA GLN A 523 27.10 31.60 -31.04
C GLN A 523 25.88 31.07 -31.84
N ALA A 524 24.72 31.02 -31.13
CA ALA A 524 23.51 31.89 -31.20
C ALA A 524 22.92 32.41 -32.53
N LEU A 525 21.56 32.39 -32.59
CA LEU A 525 20.55 33.31 -33.19
C LEU A 525 19.23 32.49 -33.34
N ALA A 526 17.98 32.96 -33.28
CA ALA A 526 17.27 34.17 -32.87
C ALA A 526 15.74 33.84 -32.87
N GLU A 527 14.96 34.73 -32.27
CA GLU A 527 13.51 34.68 -31.97
C GLU A 527 12.56 34.79 -33.18
N THR A 528 11.27 34.45 -32.99
CA THR A 528 10.13 35.24 -33.50
C THR A 528 8.82 34.94 -32.75
N ASN A 529 8.14 36.02 -32.37
CA ASN A 529 6.84 36.09 -31.68
C ASN A 529 5.66 35.99 -32.66
N VAL A 530 4.53 35.41 -32.22
CA VAL A 530 3.17 35.78 -32.65
C VAL A 530 2.19 35.62 -31.46
N SER A 531 1.41 36.67 -31.20
CA SER A 531 0.33 36.75 -30.20
C SER A 531 -1.02 36.83 -30.90
N LEU A 532 -2.08 36.20 -30.37
CA LEU A 532 -3.47 36.62 -30.61
C LEU A 532 -4.37 36.31 -29.38
N ASN A 533 -5.17 37.31 -29.02
CA ASN A 533 -6.19 37.36 -27.97
C ASN A 533 -7.49 36.62 -28.37
N GLY A 534 -8.30 36.22 -27.38
CA GLY A 534 -9.72 35.86 -27.57
C GLY A 534 -10.44 35.59 -26.23
N GLU A 535 -11.51 36.34 -25.97
CA GLU A 535 -12.25 36.49 -24.71
C GLU A 535 -13.29 35.39 -24.39
N CYS A 536 -13.79 35.48 -23.15
CA CYS A 536 -14.77 34.65 -22.45
C CYS A 536 -16.20 34.66 -23.01
N VAL A 537 -16.94 33.58 -22.76
CA VAL A 537 -18.41 33.55 -22.67
C VAL A 537 -18.82 32.67 -21.48
N GLY A 538 -19.72 33.19 -20.64
CA GLY A 538 -20.27 32.51 -19.45
C GLY A 538 -21.60 31.80 -19.73
N GLU A 539 -21.97 30.88 -18.83
CA GLU A 539 -23.31 30.31 -18.75
C GLU A 539 -23.80 30.36 -17.29
N GLU A 540 -24.97 30.98 -17.12
CA GLU A 540 -25.76 31.04 -15.89
C GLU A 540 -26.53 29.73 -15.69
N PHE A 541 -26.64 29.24 -14.44
CA PHE A 541 -27.67 28.27 -14.06
C PHE A 541 -28.40 28.69 -12.78
N VAL A 542 -29.73 28.61 -12.88
CA VAL A 542 -30.78 29.12 -11.99
C VAL A 542 -30.97 28.20 -10.76
N PRO A 543 -31.21 28.73 -9.54
CA PRO A 543 -31.51 27.92 -8.37
C PRO A 543 -32.99 27.52 -8.30
N ILE A 544 -33.25 26.23 -8.03
CA ILE A 544 -34.59 25.69 -7.77
C ILE A 544 -34.84 25.66 -6.26
N ASN A 545 -35.87 26.39 -5.83
CA ASN A 545 -36.45 26.32 -4.49
C ASN A 545 -37.29 25.05 -4.33
N LEU A 546 -37.03 24.26 -3.29
CA LEU A 546 -38.02 23.33 -2.72
C LEU A 546 -38.01 23.47 -1.19
N SER A 547 -39.18 23.85 -0.68
CA SER A 547 -39.52 24.09 0.72
C SER A 547 -40.03 22.82 1.41
N GLY A 548 -39.64 22.62 2.69
CA GLY A 548 -40.53 22.05 3.71
C GLY A 548 -40.09 20.77 4.44
N SER A 549 -39.72 20.95 5.73
CA SER A 549 -39.89 20.07 6.92
C SER A 549 -39.30 18.64 6.88
N ASP A 550 -38.48 18.15 7.81
CA ASP A 550 -38.10 18.56 9.17
C ASP A 550 -36.62 18.19 9.40
N ILE A 551 -35.76 19.20 9.58
CA ILE A 551 -34.34 19.02 9.90
C ILE A 551 -34.17 19.41 11.37
N VAL A 552 -33.68 18.46 12.17
CA VAL A 552 -33.17 18.73 13.51
C VAL A 552 -31.93 19.61 13.35
N ASP A 553 -32.09 20.88 13.72
CA ASP A 553 -31.10 21.94 13.63
C ASP A 553 -29.87 21.59 14.49
N SER A 554 -28.80 21.12 13.84
CA SER A 554 -27.48 20.87 14.44
C SER A 554 -26.53 22.07 14.28
N SER A 555 -27.07 23.26 13.96
CA SER A 555 -26.25 24.45 13.72
C SER A 555 -26.37 25.46 14.86
N LYS A 556 -25.57 25.30 15.93
CA LYS A 556 -25.02 26.47 16.66
C LYS A 556 -23.94 26.15 17.70
N VAL A 557 -22.85 26.91 17.54
CA VAL A 557 -21.77 27.29 18.47
C VAL A 557 -20.61 26.31 18.62
N THR A 558 -19.66 26.59 17.75
CA THR A 558 -18.23 26.29 17.76
C THR A 558 -17.56 26.46 19.12
N THR A 559 -16.81 25.44 19.53
CA THR A 559 -15.51 25.69 20.14
C THR A 559 -14.48 25.61 19.01
N ASP A 560 -13.96 26.75 18.55
CA ASP A 560 -13.14 26.87 17.32
C ASP A 560 -11.80 26.11 17.36
N THR A 561 -11.49 25.39 18.45
CA THR A 561 -10.22 24.67 18.62
C THR A 561 -10.44 23.30 19.26
N PHE A 562 -9.80 22.26 18.72
CA PHE A 562 -9.80 20.90 19.27
C PHE A 562 -9.25 20.84 20.70
N SER A 563 -8.45 21.84 21.12
CA SER A 563 -7.93 21.98 22.49
C SER A 563 -9.02 21.92 23.57
N ASN A 564 -10.25 22.35 23.26
CA ASN A 564 -11.37 22.36 24.21
C ASN A 564 -12.18 21.06 24.24
N VAL A 565 -11.83 20.09 23.39
CA VAL A 565 -12.57 18.83 23.25
C VAL A 565 -12.31 17.93 24.45
N MET A 566 -13.38 17.45 25.07
CA MET A 566 -13.32 16.50 26.17
C MET A 566 -13.14 15.07 25.64
N LEU A 567 -11.92 14.56 25.74
CA LEU A 567 -11.59 13.16 25.43
C LEU A 567 -11.96 12.27 26.63
N LYS A 568 -13.10 11.59 26.52
CA LYS A 568 -13.59 10.64 27.53
C LYS A 568 -13.51 9.22 27.02
N LYS A 569 -13.10 8.30 27.91
CA LYS A 569 -13.01 6.88 27.59
C LYS A 569 -14.41 6.30 27.33
N VAL A 570 -14.56 5.58 26.22
CA VAL A 570 -15.81 4.92 25.87
C VAL A 570 -16.02 3.68 26.77
N LYS A 571 -17.25 3.49 27.26
CA LYS A 571 -17.60 2.39 28.18
C LYS A 571 -17.60 1.01 27.51
N THR A 572 -17.80 0.93 26.20
CA THR A 572 -17.91 -0.32 25.45
C THR A 572 -16.54 -0.87 25.05
N LYS A 573 -16.24 -2.10 25.50
CA LYS A 573 -15.05 -2.86 25.09
C LYS A 573 -15.26 -3.48 23.70
N GLY A 574 -14.98 -2.73 22.63
CA GLY A 574 -14.97 -3.22 21.24
C GLY A 574 -16.36 -3.38 20.60
N ARG A 575 -16.38 -3.87 19.35
CA ARG A 575 -17.60 -4.17 18.56
C ARG A 575 -18.62 -4.88 19.47
N PRO A 576 -19.89 -4.44 19.56
CA PRO A 576 -20.89 -5.12 20.36
C PRO A 576 -20.88 -6.61 20.03
N ASN A 577 -20.62 -7.44 21.04
CA ASN A 577 -20.84 -8.87 20.91
C ASN A 577 -22.34 -9.07 20.68
N ASN A 578 -22.78 -9.18 19.43
CA ASN A 578 -23.91 -10.04 19.13
C ASN A 578 -23.53 -11.40 19.68
N LYS A 579 -24.21 -11.82 20.77
CA LYS A 579 -23.94 -13.07 21.48
C LYS A 579 -23.97 -14.24 20.49
N GLN A 580 -22.80 -14.64 20.01
CA GLN A 580 -22.50 -16.04 19.76
C GLN A 580 -21.44 -16.40 20.79
N HIS A 581 -21.78 -17.30 21.71
CA HIS A 581 -20.89 -17.75 22.77
C HIS A 581 -19.60 -18.33 22.17
N PHE A 582 -18.44 -17.75 22.49
CA PHE A 582 -17.13 -18.31 22.15
C PHE A 582 -16.21 -18.31 23.36
N THR A 583 -15.95 -19.51 23.88
CA THR A 583 -14.88 -19.77 24.85
C THR A 583 -13.55 -19.95 24.09
N LYS A 584 -12.55 -19.09 24.37
CA LYS A 584 -11.18 -19.24 23.87
C LYS A 584 -10.41 -20.22 24.76
N LYS A 585 -9.90 -21.33 24.20
CA LYS A 585 -8.82 -22.13 24.83
C LYS A 585 -7.44 -21.62 24.39
N LYS A 586 -6.53 -21.52 25.36
CA LYS A 586 -5.11 -21.10 25.25
C LYS A 586 -4.32 -22.06 24.35
N ARG A 587 -3.45 -21.52 23.48
CA ARG A 587 -2.32 -22.25 22.89
C ARG A 587 -1.10 -22.13 23.81
N LEU A 588 -0.51 -23.27 24.15
CA LEU A 588 0.77 -23.41 24.85
C LEU A 588 1.92 -23.20 23.86
N GLY A 589 2.93 -22.44 24.27
CA GLY A 589 4.18 -22.25 23.53
C GLY A 589 5.25 -23.27 23.96
N PHE A 590 6.21 -23.52 23.06
CA PHE A 590 7.45 -24.23 23.37
C PHE A 590 8.68 -23.41 22.89
N PRO A 591 9.82 -23.51 23.58
CA PRO A 591 10.89 -22.51 23.55
C PRO A 591 12.05 -22.83 22.57
N TYR A 592 12.75 -21.78 22.16
CA TYR A 592 14.05 -21.78 21.48
C TYR A 592 15.20 -22.13 22.44
N SER A 593 16.23 -22.82 21.93
CA SER A 593 17.56 -22.89 22.57
C SER A 593 18.67 -22.54 21.57
N SER A 594 19.58 -21.69 22.04
CA SER A 594 20.76 -21.17 21.37
C SER A 594 22.02 -21.91 21.83
N VAL A 595 22.96 -22.19 20.91
CA VAL A 595 24.32 -22.64 21.28
C VAL A 595 25.36 -21.86 20.47
N SER A 596 26.22 -21.15 21.20
CA SER A 596 27.40 -20.44 20.73
C SER A 596 28.66 -21.31 20.86
N LYS A 597 29.55 -21.31 19.86
CA LYS A 597 30.96 -21.71 20.02
C LYS A 597 31.91 -20.73 19.31
N LYS A 598 32.91 -20.26 20.05
CA LYS A 598 34.08 -19.47 19.61
C LYS A 598 35.16 -20.41 19.04
N LEU A 599 35.97 -19.93 18.09
CA LEU A 599 37.34 -20.42 17.85
C LEU A 599 38.24 -19.34 17.20
N LYS A 600 39.55 -19.52 17.39
CA LYS A 600 40.66 -18.55 17.46
C LYS A 600 41.38 -18.31 16.11
N ILE A 601 42.12 -17.19 16.05
CA ILE A 601 42.94 -16.62 14.95
C ILE A 601 44.30 -17.32 14.80
N VAL A 602 44.83 -17.42 13.56
CA VAL A 602 46.29 -17.42 13.25
C VAL A 602 46.55 -16.63 11.94
N SER A 603 47.64 -15.87 11.90
CA SER A 603 48.10 -14.96 10.84
C SER A 603 49.16 -15.58 9.91
N SER A 604 49.23 -15.17 8.65
CA SER A 604 50.50 -14.94 7.93
C SER A 604 50.30 -14.02 6.72
N THR A 605 51.36 -13.28 6.42
CA THR A 605 51.51 -12.19 5.45
C THR A 605 51.76 -12.69 4.03
N GLU A 606 51.08 -12.12 3.04
CA GLU A 606 51.59 -11.85 1.68
C GLU A 606 50.63 -10.88 0.96
N LYS A 607 51.18 -10.04 0.07
CA LYS A 607 50.40 -9.04 -0.69
C LYS A 607 49.60 -9.77 -1.78
N GLU A 608 48.29 -9.92 -1.59
CA GLU A 608 47.39 -10.42 -2.64
C GLU A 608 46.57 -9.30 -3.28
N VAL A 609 46.66 -9.21 -4.60
CA VAL A 609 45.69 -8.55 -5.46
C VAL A 609 44.48 -9.49 -5.56
N VAL A 610 43.30 -9.06 -5.08
CA VAL A 610 42.08 -9.87 -5.16
C VAL A 610 41.44 -9.67 -6.54
N VAL A 611 41.66 -10.60 -7.45
CA VAL A 611 40.87 -10.74 -8.69
C VAL A 611 39.67 -11.63 -8.40
N MET A 612 38.45 -11.10 -8.55
CA MET A 612 37.22 -11.88 -8.41
C MET A 612 36.89 -12.60 -9.71
N LEU A 613 37.28 -13.87 -9.82
CA LEU A 613 36.79 -14.78 -10.87
C LEU A 613 35.43 -15.35 -10.44
N ASN A 614 34.38 -15.00 -11.18
CA ASN A 614 33.13 -15.76 -11.16
C ASN A 614 33.19 -16.75 -12.33
N VAL A 615 33.47 -18.01 -12.03
CA VAL A 615 33.33 -19.10 -13.01
C VAL A 615 31.84 -19.45 -13.10
N PRO A 616 31.24 -19.53 -14.30
CA PRO A 616 29.86 -19.97 -14.45
C PRO A 616 29.76 -21.46 -14.08
N VAL A 617 28.91 -21.80 -13.11
CA VAL A 617 28.53 -23.19 -12.83
C VAL A 617 27.56 -23.62 -13.92
N GLN A 618 28.04 -24.54 -14.76
CA GLN A 618 27.27 -25.24 -15.77
C GLN A 618 26.23 -26.15 -15.11
N MET A 619 25.02 -26.16 -15.67
CA MET A 619 23.90 -26.99 -15.22
C MET A 619 24.22 -28.49 -15.29
N MET A 620 23.86 -29.22 -14.24
CA MET A 620 23.27 -30.56 -14.31
C MET A 620 22.02 -30.60 -13.44
#